data_AF-A0AAV1XHF3-F1
#
_entry.id   AF-A0AAV1XHF3-F1
#
_cell.length_a   1.000
_cell.length_b   1.000
_cell.length_c   1.000
_cell.angle_alpha   90.00
_cell.angle_beta   90.00
_cell.angle_gamma   90.00
#
_symmetry.space_group_name_H-M   'P 1'
#
loop_
_entity.id
_entity.type
_entity.pdbx_description
1 polymer ?
#
loop_
_entity_poly.entity_id
_entity_poly.type
_entity_poly.pdbx_seq_one_letter_code
_entity_poly.pdbx_strand_id
1 'polypeptide(L)'
;MLKEVMTVIFNKAVEDTASCPMYSKLLSDLNEKLPPLPSEQPGGTDITVKTILLNIFQDCLKVPDGQFIPLGNIPFLFELYKQKLISDGFSQTIIFHFLGISGLPFCDVESLCHSLKTIGKQMDESSNILRLLNDKLFSILNEFCSNTFHPPHLRSMLCDVLKLRANNWIPMPDPAHERNVSLHRVVVSFFLEKYFSGSYSIDASKFVNDLESPDFHPYVVTEAISMGLSKSPPCVEAVVDFLKDMFTKSTFSSKDIVQGCFMFISPVDAIALDLSELPKEFGSIIGELILAGCIDFKAV
;
A
#
# COMPACT_ATOMS: atom_id res chain seq x y z
N MET A 1 -31.80 -13.71 12.32
CA MET A 1 -30.95 -14.13 11.18
C MET A 1 -29.82 -13.14 10.84
N LEU A 2 -30.04 -11.97 10.22
CA LEU A 2 -28.92 -11.10 9.78
C LEU A 2 -28.03 -10.63 10.94
N LYS A 3 -28.64 -10.21 12.07
CA LYS A 3 -27.91 -9.88 13.30
C LYS A 3 -27.02 -11.03 13.79
N GLU A 4 -27.52 -12.26 13.78
CA GLU A 4 -26.77 -13.44 14.24
C GLU A 4 -25.59 -13.74 13.30
N VAL A 5 -25.80 -13.68 11.99
CA VAL A 5 -24.73 -13.88 11.00
C VAL A 5 -23.61 -12.86 11.21
N MET A 6 -23.97 -11.59 11.42
CA MET A 6 -22.98 -10.53 11.65
C MET A 6 -22.25 -10.69 12.98
N THR A 7 -22.93 -11.11 14.04
CA THR A 7 -22.29 -11.45 15.33
C THR A 7 -21.30 -12.60 15.17
N VAL A 8 -21.64 -13.64 14.39
CA VAL A 8 -20.73 -14.76 14.13
C VAL A 8 -19.50 -14.30 13.34
N ILE A 9 -19.68 -13.49 12.29
CA ILE A 9 -18.56 -12.91 11.52
C ILE A 9 -17.66 -12.09 12.44
N PHE A 10 -18.26 -11.25 13.28
CA PHE A 10 -17.52 -10.41 14.21
C PHE A 10 -16.68 -11.23 15.19
N ASN A 11 -17.30 -12.22 15.85
CA ASN A 11 -16.59 -13.09 16.80
C ASN A 11 -15.46 -13.86 16.12
N LYS A 12 -15.66 -14.34 14.89
CA LYS A 12 -14.60 -15.03 14.14
C LYS A 12 -13.45 -14.12 13.73
N ALA A 13 -13.73 -12.87 13.39
CA ALA A 13 -12.70 -11.90 13.07
C ALA A 13 -11.87 -11.50 14.30
N VAL A 14 -12.49 -11.48 15.48
CA VAL A 14 -11.80 -11.27 16.77
C VAL A 14 -10.91 -12.45 17.14
N GLU A 15 -11.37 -13.68 16.91
CA GLU A 15 -10.60 -14.90 17.17
C GLU A 15 -9.41 -15.06 16.20
N ASP A 16 -9.57 -14.66 14.94
CA ASP A 16 -8.56 -14.76 13.89
C ASP A 16 -8.22 -13.38 13.32
N THR A 17 -7.32 -12.69 14.02
CA THR A 17 -6.89 -11.33 13.66
C THR A 17 -6.16 -11.25 12.32
N ALA A 18 -5.53 -12.35 11.88
CA ALA A 18 -4.84 -12.41 10.58
C ALA A 18 -5.82 -12.32 9.40
N SER A 19 -7.05 -12.80 9.58
CA SER A 19 -8.11 -12.77 8.57
C SER A 19 -9.03 -11.54 8.66
N CYS A 20 -8.73 -10.58 9.54
CA CYS A 20 -9.52 -9.34 9.68
C CYS A 20 -9.81 -8.62 8.35
N PRO A 21 -8.86 -8.45 7.42
CA PRO A 21 -9.12 -7.79 6.13
C PRO A 21 -10.17 -8.53 5.28
N MET A 22 -10.20 -9.86 5.35
CA MET A 22 -11.20 -10.67 4.64
C MET A 22 -12.59 -10.44 5.23
N TYR A 23 -12.72 -10.52 6.56
CA TYR A 23 -14.01 -10.32 7.24
C TYR A 23 -14.54 -8.88 7.09
N SER A 24 -13.65 -7.88 7.12
CA SER A 24 -14.05 -6.48 6.93
C SER A 24 -14.55 -6.25 5.51
N LYS A 25 -13.89 -6.85 4.50
CA LYS A 25 -14.33 -6.78 3.11
C LYS A 25 -15.67 -7.50 2.90
N LEU A 26 -15.87 -8.66 3.52
CA LEU A 26 -17.15 -9.36 3.48
C LEU A 26 -18.29 -8.49 4.03
N LEU A 27 -18.10 -7.84 5.18
CA LEU A 27 -19.09 -6.94 5.76
C LEU A 27 -19.35 -5.71 4.87
N SER A 28 -18.31 -5.21 4.19
CA SER A 28 -18.42 -4.12 3.22
C SER A 28 -19.30 -4.51 2.04
N ASP A 29 -19.04 -5.68 1.45
CA ASP A 29 -19.82 -6.22 0.34
C ASP A 29 -21.27 -6.51 0.73
N LEU A 30 -21.51 -6.99 1.96
CA LEU A 30 -22.86 -7.18 2.50
C LEU A 30 -23.58 -5.83 2.64
N ASN A 31 -22.90 -4.80 3.12
CA ASN A 31 -23.47 -3.47 3.27
C ASN A 31 -23.83 -2.83 1.91
N GLU A 32 -23.08 -3.11 0.85
CA GLU A 32 -23.37 -2.61 -0.49
C GLU A 32 -24.50 -3.38 -1.19
N LYS A 33 -24.58 -4.70 -0.98
CA LYS A 33 -25.52 -5.57 -1.71
C LYS A 33 -26.88 -5.71 -1.05
N LEU A 34 -26.96 -5.53 0.28
CA LEU A 34 -28.23 -5.68 1.00
C LEU A 34 -28.99 -4.35 1.06
N PRO A 35 -30.28 -4.32 0.65
CA PRO A 35 -31.11 -3.15 0.87
C PRO A 35 -31.40 -2.96 2.37
N PRO A 36 -31.76 -1.73 2.79
CA PRO A 36 -32.26 -1.50 4.15
C PRO A 36 -33.45 -2.40 4.45
N LEU A 37 -33.45 -3.02 5.64
CA LEU A 37 -34.53 -3.88 6.10
C LEU A 37 -35.50 -3.09 6.97
N PRO A 38 -36.82 -3.29 6.84
CA PRO A 38 -37.79 -2.56 7.67
C PRO A 38 -37.59 -2.87 9.15
N SER A 39 -37.68 -1.84 9.99
CA SER A 39 -37.63 -2.00 11.44
C SER A 39 -38.88 -2.70 11.98
N GLU A 40 -38.72 -3.56 12.98
CA GLU A 40 -39.83 -4.19 13.70
C GLU A 40 -40.55 -3.22 14.65
N GLN A 41 -39.94 -2.06 14.96
CA GLN A 41 -40.52 -1.06 15.84
C GLN A 41 -41.40 -0.05 15.08
N PRO A 42 -42.60 0.30 15.58
CA PRO A 42 -43.45 1.33 14.97
C PRO A 42 -42.74 2.68 14.91
N GLY A 43 -42.46 3.18 13.70
CA GLY A 43 -41.71 4.44 13.49
C GLY A 43 -40.19 4.31 13.60
N GLY A 44 -39.66 3.09 13.70
CA GLY A 44 -38.22 2.84 13.71
C GLY A 44 -37.58 3.07 12.34
N THR A 45 -36.32 3.50 12.33
CA THR A 45 -35.50 3.62 11.11
C THR A 45 -35.14 2.25 10.57
N ASP A 46 -35.07 2.11 9.24
CA ASP A 46 -34.64 0.87 8.59
C ASP A 46 -33.29 0.36 9.11
N ILE A 47 -33.21 -0.95 9.28
CA ILE A 47 -32.06 -1.69 9.77
C ILE A 47 -31.09 -1.89 8.60
N THR A 48 -29.88 -1.37 8.75
CA THR A 48 -28.78 -1.56 7.81
C THR A 48 -27.67 -2.38 8.44
N VAL A 49 -26.74 -2.90 7.64
CA VAL A 49 -25.52 -3.54 8.12
C VAL A 49 -24.73 -2.59 9.03
N LYS A 50 -24.61 -1.31 8.66
CA LYS A 50 -24.00 -0.28 9.53
C LYS A 50 -24.68 -0.18 10.90
N THR A 51 -26.02 -0.13 10.94
CA THR A 51 -26.77 -0.05 12.21
C THR A 51 -26.55 -1.28 13.10
N ILE A 52 -26.54 -2.48 12.51
CA ILE A 52 -26.30 -3.72 13.26
C ILE A 52 -24.86 -3.76 13.78
N LEU A 53 -23.87 -3.42 12.95
CA LEU A 53 -22.48 -3.35 13.36
C LEU A 53 -22.31 -2.37 14.53
N LEU A 54 -22.86 -1.16 14.41
CA LEU A 54 -22.83 -0.15 15.48
C LEU A 54 -23.37 -0.68 16.80
N ASN A 55 -24.47 -1.43 16.78
CA ASN A 55 -25.02 -2.04 18.00
C ASN A 55 -24.09 -3.13 18.57
N ILE A 56 -23.58 -4.04 17.72
CA ILE A 56 -22.62 -5.07 18.15
C ILE A 56 -21.40 -4.41 18.81
N PHE A 57 -20.85 -3.35 18.21
CA PHE A 57 -19.72 -2.67 18.79
C PHE A 57 -20.06 -1.95 20.09
N GLN A 58 -21.19 -1.24 20.16
CA GLN A 58 -21.62 -0.59 21.40
C GLN A 58 -21.73 -1.59 22.54
N ASP A 59 -22.21 -2.80 22.26
CA ASP A 59 -22.29 -3.88 23.24
C ASP A 59 -20.87 -4.38 23.61
N CYS A 60 -19.93 -4.47 22.66
CA CYS A 60 -18.53 -4.78 22.95
C CYS A 60 -17.80 -3.69 23.77
N LEU A 61 -18.23 -2.42 23.66
CA LEU A 61 -17.68 -1.30 24.41
C LEU A 61 -18.29 -1.18 25.82
N LYS A 62 -19.49 -1.72 26.04
CA LYS A 62 -20.20 -1.67 27.33
C LYS A 62 -19.83 -2.88 28.17
N VAL A 63 -18.80 -2.75 29.00
CA VAL A 63 -18.54 -3.70 30.11
C VAL A 63 -18.87 -3.00 31.43
N PRO A 64 -19.65 -3.60 32.33
CA PRO A 64 -20.16 -2.93 33.55
C PRO A 64 -19.09 -2.41 34.52
N ASP A 65 -17.86 -2.91 34.44
CA ASP A 65 -16.85 -2.74 35.49
C ASP A 65 -15.56 -2.05 35.03
N GLY A 66 -15.61 -1.25 33.96
CA GLY A 66 -14.43 -0.50 33.50
C GLY A 66 -13.28 -1.39 32.99
N GLN A 67 -13.54 -2.67 32.73
CA GLN A 67 -12.62 -3.52 31.99
C GLN A 67 -12.66 -3.15 30.51
N PHE A 68 -11.46 -2.91 30.00
CA PHE A 68 -11.17 -2.38 28.68
C PHE A 68 -11.75 -3.28 27.56
N ILE A 69 -11.91 -2.71 26.36
CA ILE A 69 -12.17 -3.47 25.13
C ILE A 69 -11.17 -4.64 25.14
N PRO A 70 -11.59 -5.90 24.95
CA PRO A 70 -10.64 -6.98 24.75
C PRO A 70 -9.70 -6.55 23.62
N LEU A 71 -8.43 -6.25 23.94
CA LEU A 71 -7.58 -5.47 23.04
C LEU A 71 -7.33 -6.19 21.70
N GLY A 72 -7.54 -7.51 21.66
CA GLY A 72 -7.62 -8.32 20.44
C GLY A 72 -8.71 -7.92 19.44
N ASN A 73 -9.71 -7.11 19.83
CA ASN A 73 -10.76 -6.62 18.94
C ASN A 73 -10.28 -5.46 18.06
N ILE A 74 -9.26 -4.72 18.51
CA ILE A 74 -8.87 -3.43 17.91
C ILE A 74 -8.41 -3.53 16.45
N PRO A 75 -7.58 -4.52 16.03
CA PRO A 75 -7.20 -4.67 14.63
C PRO A 75 -8.42 -4.77 13.71
N PHE A 76 -9.44 -5.53 14.13
CA PHE A 76 -10.66 -5.67 13.35
C PHE A 76 -11.45 -4.36 13.27
N LEU A 77 -11.54 -3.62 14.38
CA LEU A 77 -12.17 -2.30 14.41
C LEU A 77 -11.54 -1.37 13.37
N PHE A 78 -10.21 -1.29 13.33
CA PHE A 78 -9.52 -0.42 12.38
C PHE A 78 -9.69 -0.88 10.92
N GLU A 79 -9.76 -2.18 10.65
CA GLU A 79 -10.12 -2.68 9.32
C GLU A 79 -11.56 -2.29 8.91
N LEU A 80 -12.50 -2.20 9.86
CA LEU A 80 -13.87 -1.74 9.57
C LEU A 80 -13.92 -0.23 9.33
N TYR A 81 -13.07 0.55 10.00
CA TYR A 81 -12.91 1.99 9.75
C TYR A 81 -12.36 2.26 8.35
N LYS A 82 -11.36 1.49 7.94
CA LYS A 82 -10.81 1.51 6.58
C LYS A 82 -11.87 1.24 5.52
N GLN A 83 -12.81 0.32 5.78
CA GLN A 83 -13.96 0.04 4.90
C GLN A 83 -15.09 1.08 5.00
N LYS A 84 -14.95 2.15 5.80
CA LYS A 84 -16.00 3.17 6.05
C LYS A 84 -17.32 2.59 6.56
N LEU A 85 -17.24 1.46 7.26
CA LEU A 85 -18.39 0.80 7.90
C LEU A 85 -18.69 1.40 9.28
N ILE A 86 -17.70 2.05 9.89
CA ILE A 86 -17.81 2.81 11.14
C ILE A 86 -17.42 4.27 10.90
N SER A 87 -17.99 5.16 11.72
CA SER A 87 -17.81 6.62 11.60
C SER A 87 -16.69 7.13 12.49
N ASP A 88 -16.30 8.40 12.27
CA ASP A 88 -15.27 9.09 13.07
C ASP A 88 -15.57 9.08 14.56
N GLY A 89 -16.84 9.20 14.97
CA GLY A 89 -17.22 9.17 16.40
C GLY A 89 -16.80 7.87 17.09
N PHE A 90 -16.76 6.77 16.35
CA PHE A 90 -16.28 5.50 16.87
C PHE A 90 -14.76 5.46 16.96
N SER A 91 -14.05 5.95 15.93
CA SER A 91 -12.59 6.09 15.95
C SER A 91 -12.13 6.96 17.13
N GLN A 92 -12.87 8.03 17.43
CA GLN A 92 -12.63 8.85 18.63
C GLN A 92 -12.71 8.00 19.91
N THR A 93 -13.73 7.15 20.04
CA THR A 93 -13.92 6.29 21.22
C THR A 93 -12.78 5.29 21.39
N ILE A 94 -12.30 4.67 20.29
CA ILE A 94 -11.12 3.79 20.32
C ILE A 94 -9.88 4.57 20.76
N ILE A 95 -9.63 5.76 20.20
CA ILE A 95 -8.45 6.56 20.59
C ILE A 95 -8.55 6.98 22.06
N PHE A 96 -9.71 7.45 22.52
CA PHE A 96 -9.91 7.80 23.93
C PHE A 96 -9.65 6.61 24.86
N HIS A 97 -10.03 5.41 24.42
CA HIS A 97 -9.72 4.19 25.13
C HIS A 97 -8.21 3.99 25.29
N PHE A 98 -7.45 4.12 24.20
CA PHE A 98 -5.98 4.05 24.25
C PHE A 98 -5.35 5.13 25.13
N LEU A 99 -5.86 6.36 25.06
CA LEU A 99 -5.38 7.48 25.88
C LEU A 99 -5.68 7.28 27.38
N GLY A 100 -6.71 6.51 27.73
CA GLY A 100 -7.15 6.27 29.10
C GLY A 100 -6.50 5.07 29.81
N ILE A 101 -5.77 4.22 29.09
CA ILE A 101 -5.11 3.03 29.66
C ILE A 101 -3.74 3.42 30.24
N SER A 102 -3.61 3.41 31.56
CA SER A 102 -2.30 3.47 32.21
C SER A 102 -1.55 2.14 32.01
N GLY A 103 -0.54 2.14 31.15
CA GLY A 103 0.33 0.97 30.93
C GLY A 103 -0.27 -0.07 29.98
N LEU A 104 -0.46 0.30 28.72
CA LEU A 104 -0.85 -0.62 27.64
C LEU A 104 0.12 -1.82 27.56
N PRO A 105 -0.38 -3.07 27.48
CA PRO A 105 0.47 -4.22 27.20
C PRO A 105 1.20 -4.08 25.86
N PHE A 106 2.41 -4.62 25.76
CA PHE A 106 3.26 -4.43 24.58
C PHE A 106 2.62 -4.96 23.29
N CYS A 107 1.92 -6.10 23.34
CA CYS A 107 1.21 -6.66 22.18
C CYS A 107 0.15 -5.70 21.61
N ASP A 108 -0.47 -4.90 22.47
CA ASP A 108 -1.52 -3.97 22.07
C ASP A 108 -0.92 -2.69 21.47
N VAL A 109 0.24 -2.27 21.96
CA VAL A 109 1.04 -1.20 21.34
C VAL A 109 1.53 -1.62 19.95
N GLU A 110 2.00 -2.87 19.79
CA GLU A 110 2.40 -3.40 18.47
C GLU A 110 1.21 -3.44 17.49
N SER A 111 0.06 -3.91 17.96
CA SER A 111 -1.18 -3.97 17.15
C SER A 111 -1.66 -2.57 16.75
N LEU A 112 -1.57 -1.61 17.67
CA LEU A 112 -1.85 -0.20 17.40
C LEU A 112 -0.89 0.36 16.34
N CYS A 113 0.42 0.11 16.46
CA CYS A 113 1.40 0.55 15.48
C CYS A 113 1.09 0.03 14.07
N HIS A 114 0.78 -1.27 13.92
CA HIS A 114 0.39 -1.86 12.64
C HIS A 114 -0.86 -1.20 12.05
N SER A 115 -1.85 -0.96 12.91
CA SER A 115 -3.11 -0.34 12.50
C SER A 115 -2.88 1.11 12.04
N LEU A 116 -2.10 1.88 12.80
CA LEU A 116 -1.76 3.27 12.45
C LEU A 116 -1.02 3.38 11.12
N LYS A 117 -0.15 2.42 10.76
CA LYS A 117 0.48 2.39 9.42
C LYS A 117 -0.56 2.33 8.30
N THR A 118 -1.72 1.71 8.54
CA THR A 118 -2.76 1.51 7.54
C THR A 118 -3.78 2.65 7.51
N ILE A 119 -4.29 3.06 8.68
CA ILE A 119 -5.41 4.01 8.76
C ILE A 119 -5.02 5.40 9.25
N GLY A 120 -3.78 5.61 9.69
CA GLY A 120 -3.37 6.86 10.33
C GLY A 120 -3.51 8.08 9.42
N LYS A 121 -3.21 7.93 8.11
CA LYS A 121 -3.46 8.97 7.10
C LYS A 121 -4.95 9.32 7.02
N GLN A 122 -5.81 8.29 6.91
CA GLN A 122 -7.27 8.46 6.87
C GLN A 122 -7.80 9.16 8.13
N MET A 123 -7.17 8.94 9.29
CA MET A 123 -7.54 9.61 10.54
C MET A 123 -7.14 11.10 10.55
N ASP A 124 -5.93 11.43 10.09
CA ASP A 124 -5.45 12.81 10.02
C ASP A 124 -6.22 13.67 9.00
N GLU A 125 -6.75 13.05 7.94
CA GLU A 125 -7.50 13.71 6.87
C GLU A 125 -9.03 13.72 7.11
N SER A 126 -9.54 12.97 8.09
CA SER A 126 -10.98 12.76 8.30
C SER A 126 -11.68 13.98 8.92
N SER A 127 -11.28 14.39 10.13
CA SER A 127 -11.89 15.53 10.83
C SER A 127 -10.89 16.21 11.77
N ASN A 128 -11.07 17.51 12.01
CA ASN A 128 -10.21 18.29 12.91
C ASN A 128 -10.16 17.70 14.32
N ILE A 129 -11.28 17.17 14.83
CA ILE A 129 -11.34 16.52 16.14
C ILE A 129 -10.49 15.26 16.16
N LEU A 130 -10.62 14.41 15.13
CA LEU A 130 -9.88 13.15 15.05
C LEU A 130 -8.37 13.39 14.90
N ARG A 131 -7.98 14.41 14.12
CA ARG A 131 -6.59 14.86 14.01
C ARG A 131 -6.02 15.30 15.37
N LEU A 132 -6.76 16.09 16.15
CA LEU A 132 -6.33 16.50 17.49
C LEU A 132 -6.19 15.32 18.47
N LEU A 133 -7.05 14.31 18.37
CA LEU A 133 -6.90 13.08 19.16
C LEU A 133 -5.68 12.28 18.70
N ASN A 134 -5.43 12.21 17.40
CA ASN A 134 -4.26 11.54 16.85
C ASN A 134 -2.96 12.26 17.26
N ASP A 135 -2.95 13.59 17.33
CA ASP A 135 -1.83 14.38 17.88
C ASP A 135 -1.51 13.98 19.32
N LYS A 136 -2.53 13.87 20.18
CA LYS A 136 -2.37 13.40 21.56
C LYS A 136 -1.85 11.96 21.62
N LEU A 137 -2.40 11.07 20.80
CA LEU A 137 -1.98 9.67 20.73
C LEU A 137 -0.50 9.57 20.39
N PHE A 138 -0.04 10.29 19.36
CA PHE A 138 1.35 10.29 18.93
C PHE A 138 2.30 10.91 19.96
N SER A 139 1.84 11.88 20.76
CA SER A 139 2.61 12.36 21.91
C SER A 139 2.90 11.24 22.91
N ILE A 140 1.89 10.42 23.24
CA ILE A 140 2.07 9.26 24.13
C ILE A 140 2.99 8.22 23.48
N LEU A 141 2.80 7.90 22.19
CA LEU A 141 3.67 6.95 21.49
C LEU A 141 5.13 7.41 21.45
N ASN A 142 5.39 8.71 21.38
CA ASN A 142 6.74 9.28 21.44
C ASN A 142 7.40 9.12 22.81
N GLU A 143 6.64 9.29 23.90
CA GLU A 143 7.09 8.99 25.26
C GLU A 143 7.43 7.50 25.41
N PHE A 144 6.60 6.61 24.85
CA PHE A 144 6.88 5.18 24.81
C PHE A 144 8.12 4.84 23.95
N CYS A 145 8.35 5.47 22.79
CA CYS A 145 9.58 5.18 22.01
C CYS A 145 10.85 5.60 22.78
N SER A 146 10.77 6.67 23.56
CA SER A 146 11.91 7.24 24.31
C SER A 146 12.29 6.44 25.56
N ASN A 147 11.39 5.58 26.06
CA ASN A 147 11.62 4.82 27.28
C ASN A 147 12.47 3.57 27.02
N THR A 148 13.71 3.56 27.54
CA THR A 148 14.71 2.50 27.33
C THR A 148 14.37 1.16 27.99
N PHE A 149 13.39 1.11 28.90
CA PHE A 149 12.91 -0.13 29.51
C PHE A 149 12.07 -1.01 28.55
N HIS A 150 11.64 -0.48 27.40
CA HIS A 150 10.88 -1.24 26.42
C HIS A 150 11.75 -2.09 25.47
N PRO A 151 11.22 -3.23 24.98
CA PRO A 151 11.92 -4.08 24.03
C PRO A 151 12.41 -3.31 22.79
N PRO A 152 13.62 -3.58 22.27
CA PRO A 152 14.14 -2.91 21.07
C PRO A 152 13.21 -3.01 19.85
N HIS A 153 12.57 -4.17 19.64
CA HIS A 153 11.58 -4.39 18.57
C HIS A 153 10.42 -3.40 18.67
N LEU A 154 9.79 -3.30 19.84
CA LEU A 154 8.68 -2.39 20.08
C LEU A 154 9.08 -0.93 19.83
N ARG A 155 10.26 -0.51 20.32
CA ARG A 155 10.79 0.84 20.09
C ARG A 155 11.03 1.09 18.60
N SER A 156 11.55 0.11 17.86
CA SER A 156 11.69 0.24 16.40
C SER A 156 10.35 0.47 15.73
N MET A 157 9.34 -0.34 16.04
CA MET A 157 7.98 -0.19 15.47
C MET A 157 7.35 1.17 15.78
N LEU A 158 7.46 1.63 17.03
CA LEU A 158 6.98 2.95 17.44
C LEU A 158 7.66 4.04 16.62
N CYS A 159 8.99 4.02 16.56
CA CYS A 159 9.76 5.02 15.85
C CYS A 159 9.53 4.98 14.32
N ASP A 160 9.24 3.82 13.72
CA ASP A 160 8.81 3.73 12.32
C ASP A 160 7.48 4.45 12.07
N VAL A 161 6.49 4.25 12.94
CA VAL A 161 5.17 4.91 12.82
C VAL A 161 5.28 6.41 13.07
N LEU A 162 6.07 6.84 14.06
CA LEU A 162 6.34 8.25 14.33
C LEU A 162 6.98 8.94 13.11
N LYS A 163 8.00 8.31 12.52
CA LYS A 163 8.66 8.80 11.30
C LYS A 163 7.72 8.83 10.10
N LEU A 164 6.90 7.79 9.93
CA LEU A 164 5.92 7.70 8.85
C LEU A 164 4.93 8.88 8.91
N ARG A 165 4.38 9.18 10.09
CA ARG A 165 3.48 10.33 10.28
C ARG A 165 4.20 11.67 10.08
N ALA A 166 5.41 11.82 10.62
CA ALA A 166 6.22 13.03 10.42
C ALA A 166 6.53 13.31 8.94
N ASN A 167 6.63 12.25 8.12
CA ASN A 167 6.78 12.32 6.68
C ASN A 167 5.42 12.37 5.93
N ASN A 168 4.37 12.92 6.56
CA ASN A 168 3.02 13.02 5.98
C ASN A 168 2.46 11.68 5.47
N TRP A 169 2.74 10.59 6.19
CA TRP A 169 2.32 9.23 5.84
C TRP A 169 2.89 8.69 4.52
N ILE A 170 3.99 9.28 4.05
CA ILE A 170 4.74 8.78 2.90
C ILE A 170 5.80 7.80 3.43
N PRO A 171 5.77 6.51 3.02
CA PRO A 171 6.79 5.55 3.42
C PRO A 171 8.18 6.07 3.06
N MET A 172 9.10 6.10 4.02
CA MET A 172 10.50 6.40 3.72
C MET A 172 11.14 5.17 3.05
N PRO A 173 11.90 5.35 1.95
CA PRO A 173 12.67 4.26 1.37
C PRO A 173 13.62 3.67 2.41
N ASP A 174 13.74 2.34 2.45
CA ASP A 174 14.75 1.68 3.28
C ASP A 174 16.15 2.11 2.82
N PRO A 175 17.02 2.66 3.68
CA PRO A 175 18.38 3.07 3.31
C PRO A 175 19.24 1.94 2.73
N ALA A 176 18.94 0.67 3.05
CA ALA A 176 19.57 -0.48 2.43
C ALA A 176 19.04 -0.71 1.01
N HIS A 177 17.73 -0.60 0.82
CA HIS A 177 17.08 -0.65 -0.49
C HIS A 177 17.59 0.47 -1.40
N GLU A 178 17.71 1.71 -0.90
CA GLU A 178 18.16 2.86 -1.69
C GLU A 178 19.62 2.74 -2.15
N ARG A 179 20.51 2.19 -1.30
CA ARG A 179 21.89 1.87 -1.68
C ARG A 179 21.96 0.77 -2.73
N ASN A 180 21.18 -0.28 -2.59
CA ASN A 180 21.11 -1.38 -3.57
C ASN A 180 20.54 -0.89 -4.91
N VAL A 181 19.47 -0.08 -4.88
CA VAL A 181 18.90 0.59 -6.06
C VAL A 181 19.95 1.43 -6.77
N SER A 182 20.74 2.20 -6.02
CA SER A 182 21.80 3.06 -6.58
C SER A 182 22.88 2.23 -7.28
N LEU A 183 23.34 1.13 -6.67
CA LEU A 183 24.30 0.21 -7.28
C LEU A 183 23.73 -0.47 -8.52
N HIS A 184 22.50 -0.96 -8.45
CA HIS A 184 21.83 -1.64 -9.57
C HIS A 184 21.65 -0.68 -10.75
N ARG A 185 21.32 0.59 -10.52
CA ARG A 185 21.26 1.61 -11.58
C ARG A 185 22.58 1.77 -12.33
N VAL A 186 23.69 1.90 -11.59
CA VAL A 186 25.03 2.06 -12.21
C VAL A 186 25.39 0.83 -13.06
N VAL A 187 25.16 -0.37 -12.51
CA VAL A 187 25.48 -1.64 -13.17
C VAL A 187 24.61 -1.86 -14.43
N VAL A 188 23.31 -1.58 -14.35
CA VAL A 188 22.37 -1.69 -15.47
C VAL A 188 22.69 -0.67 -16.57
N SER A 189 22.97 0.59 -16.20
CA SER A 189 23.30 1.63 -17.18
C SER A 189 24.59 1.28 -17.94
N PHE A 190 25.64 0.85 -17.23
CA PHE A 190 26.88 0.37 -17.86
C PHE A 190 26.63 -0.81 -18.81
N PHE A 191 25.81 -1.77 -18.42
CA PHE A 191 25.46 -2.93 -19.25
C PHE A 191 24.71 -2.52 -20.52
N LEU A 192 23.67 -1.69 -20.41
CA LEU A 192 22.86 -1.25 -21.55
C LEU A 192 23.67 -0.42 -22.54
N GLU A 193 24.62 0.39 -22.05
CA GLU A 193 25.52 1.16 -22.91
C GLU A 193 26.38 0.22 -23.78
N LYS A 194 26.89 -0.86 -23.19
CA LYS A 194 27.65 -1.90 -23.90
C LYS A 194 26.77 -2.71 -24.85
N TYR A 195 25.56 -3.06 -24.44
CA TYR A 195 24.59 -3.77 -25.26
C TYR A 195 24.24 -2.97 -26.52
N PHE A 196 23.81 -1.71 -26.36
CA PHE A 196 23.39 -0.86 -27.47
C PHE A 196 24.55 -0.28 -28.30
N SER A 197 25.82 -0.45 -27.89
CA SER A 197 26.98 -0.08 -28.72
C SER A 197 27.47 -1.24 -29.60
N GLY A 198 26.88 -2.43 -29.47
CA GLY A 198 27.32 -3.63 -30.20
C GLY A 198 28.72 -4.10 -29.80
N SER A 199 29.26 -3.57 -28.70
CA SER A 199 30.65 -3.79 -28.28
C SER A 199 30.89 -5.21 -27.75
N TYR A 200 29.83 -5.97 -27.48
CA TYR A 200 29.92 -7.26 -26.82
C TYR A 200 28.67 -8.11 -27.07
N SER A 201 28.83 -9.42 -27.32
CA SER A 201 27.73 -10.38 -27.31
C SER A 201 27.51 -10.81 -25.86
N ILE A 202 26.63 -10.11 -25.15
CA ILE A 202 26.24 -10.47 -23.77
C ILE A 202 24.84 -11.06 -23.84
N ASP A 203 24.63 -12.18 -23.16
CA ASP A 203 23.29 -12.70 -22.92
C ASP A 203 22.59 -11.80 -21.89
N ALA A 204 21.79 -10.87 -22.42
CA ALA A 204 21.08 -9.87 -21.65
C ALA A 204 20.19 -10.47 -20.55
N SER A 205 19.55 -11.61 -20.84
CA SER A 205 18.65 -12.28 -19.90
C SER A 205 19.41 -12.88 -18.74
N LYS A 206 20.59 -13.45 -19.01
CA LYS A 206 21.46 -13.95 -17.96
C LYS A 206 21.91 -12.83 -17.04
N PHE A 207 22.36 -11.70 -17.60
CA PHE A 207 22.79 -10.55 -16.79
C PHE A 207 21.67 -10.04 -15.89
N VAL A 208 20.46 -9.85 -16.43
CA VAL A 208 19.32 -9.36 -15.65
C VAL A 208 18.92 -10.36 -14.56
N ASN A 209 18.93 -11.66 -14.86
CA ASN A 209 18.65 -12.70 -13.87
C ASN A 209 19.73 -12.77 -12.77
N ASP A 210 21.00 -12.58 -13.12
CA ASP A 210 22.14 -12.59 -12.19
C ASP A 210 22.11 -11.39 -11.21
N LEU A 211 21.28 -10.37 -11.46
CA LEU A 211 21.02 -9.29 -10.49
C LEU A 211 20.16 -9.76 -9.30
N GLU A 212 19.52 -10.94 -9.38
CA GLU A 212 18.67 -11.55 -8.35
C GLU A 212 17.63 -10.57 -7.76
N SER A 213 17.13 -9.63 -8.57
CA SER A 213 16.28 -8.52 -8.13
C SER A 213 15.11 -8.26 -9.08
N PRO A 214 14.05 -9.09 -9.05
CA PRO A 214 12.92 -9.00 -9.96
C PRO A 214 12.12 -7.70 -9.83
N ASP A 215 12.04 -7.13 -8.62
CA ASP A 215 11.41 -5.82 -8.38
C ASP A 215 12.11 -4.68 -9.14
N PHE A 216 13.34 -4.91 -9.64
CA PHE A 216 14.11 -3.95 -10.40
C PHE A 216 13.85 -4.01 -11.92
N HIS A 217 13.15 -5.04 -12.42
CA HIS A 217 12.88 -5.21 -13.85
C HIS A 217 12.23 -3.98 -14.51
N PRO A 218 11.22 -3.31 -13.93
CA PRO A 218 10.65 -2.08 -14.49
C PRO A 218 11.66 -0.95 -14.65
N TYR A 219 12.66 -0.85 -13.76
CA TYR A 219 13.73 0.14 -13.87
C TYR A 219 14.66 -0.16 -15.04
N VAL A 220 14.98 -1.43 -15.28
CA VAL A 220 15.78 -1.85 -16.44
C VAL A 220 15.08 -1.47 -17.75
N VAL A 221 13.77 -1.69 -17.84
CA VAL A 221 12.95 -1.28 -18.99
C VAL A 221 13.00 0.24 -19.18
N THR A 222 12.79 1.00 -18.10
CA THR A 222 12.81 2.47 -18.12
C THR A 222 14.15 3.01 -18.62
N GLU A 223 15.25 2.48 -18.07
CA GLU A 223 16.61 2.89 -18.41
C GLU A 223 16.96 2.50 -19.87
N ALA A 224 16.53 1.32 -20.33
CA ALA A 224 16.73 0.89 -21.72
C ALA A 224 16.05 1.82 -22.72
N ILE A 225 14.81 2.23 -22.44
CA ILE A 225 14.06 3.18 -23.27
C ILE A 225 14.74 4.56 -23.25
N SER A 226 15.05 5.07 -22.06
CA SER A 226 15.73 6.37 -21.89
C SER A 226 17.08 6.42 -22.61
N MET A 227 17.90 5.39 -22.44
CA MET A 227 19.20 5.29 -23.08
C MET A 227 19.08 5.14 -24.60
N GLY A 228 18.15 4.31 -25.08
CA GLY A 228 17.99 4.08 -26.50
C GLY A 228 17.49 5.30 -27.27
N LEU A 229 16.60 6.09 -26.65
CA LEU A 229 16.05 7.32 -27.22
C LEU A 229 16.97 8.53 -27.07
N SER A 230 17.89 8.54 -26.09
CA SER A 230 18.87 9.61 -25.93
C SER A 230 20.07 9.52 -26.89
N LYS A 231 20.23 8.40 -27.62
CA LYS A 231 21.26 8.28 -28.66
C LYS A 231 20.96 9.14 -29.89
N SER A 232 21.99 9.49 -30.64
CA SER A 232 21.87 10.19 -31.92
C SER A 232 22.57 9.39 -33.04
N PRO A 233 21.82 8.76 -33.97
CA PRO A 233 20.35 8.69 -34.02
C PRO A 233 19.75 7.76 -32.92
N PRO A 234 18.48 7.95 -32.54
CA PRO A 234 17.77 7.07 -31.61
C PRO A 234 17.71 5.63 -32.10
N CYS A 235 17.93 4.67 -31.21
CA CYS A 235 18.04 3.24 -31.54
C CYS A 235 16.78 2.45 -31.16
N VAL A 236 15.64 2.88 -31.69
CA VAL A 236 14.31 2.28 -31.43
C VAL A 236 14.29 0.77 -31.63
N GLU A 237 14.80 0.28 -32.76
CA GLU A 237 14.83 -1.16 -33.08
C GLU A 237 15.59 -1.98 -32.02
N ALA A 238 16.75 -1.49 -31.56
CA ALA A 238 17.55 -2.20 -30.56
C ALA A 238 16.85 -2.27 -29.20
N VAL A 239 16.09 -1.24 -28.83
CA VAL A 239 15.28 -1.25 -27.60
C VAL A 239 14.15 -2.26 -27.72
N VAL A 240 13.45 -2.29 -28.85
CA VAL A 240 12.37 -3.24 -29.09
C VAL A 240 12.89 -4.68 -29.07
N ASP A 241 14.01 -4.95 -29.73
CA ASP A 241 14.62 -6.28 -29.75
C ASP A 241 15.06 -6.72 -28.35
N PHE A 242 15.67 -5.83 -27.58
CA PHE A 242 16.02 -6.11 -26.18
C PHE A 242 14.80 -6.51 -25.35
N LEU A 243 13.73 -5.70 -25.38
CA LEU A 243 12.53 -5.95 -24.59
C LEU A 243 11.79 -7.21 -25.03
N LYS A 244 11.75 -7.50 -26.33
CA LYS A 244 11.17 -8.74 -26.88
C LYS A 244 11.97 -9.97 -26.49
N ASP A 245 13.30 -9.90 -26.51
CA ASP A 245 14.16 -11.01 -26.08
C ASP A 245 13.96 -11.30 -24.58
N MET A 246 13.92 -10.25 -23.74
CA MET A 246 13.68 -10.38 -22.30
C MET A 246 12.30 -10.97 -22.00
N PHE A 247 11.27 -10.59 -22.76
CA PHE A 247 9.93 -11.15 -22.63
C PHE A 247 9.87 -12.61 -23.09
N THR A 248 10.46 -12.92 -24.25
CA THR A 248 10.45 -14.27 -24.84
C THR A 248 11.16 -15.28 -23.94
N LYS A 249 12.26 -14.87 -23.31
CA LYS A 249 13.00 -15.69 -22.34
C LYS A 249 12.37 -15.70 -20.94
N SER A 250 11.20 -15.10 -20.76
CA SER A 250 10.48 -15.00 -19.48
C SER A 250 11.26 -14.31 -18.35
N THR A 251 12.25 -13.47 -18.70
CA THR A 251 12.95 -12.62 -17.75
C THR A 251 12.07 -11.44 -17.34
N PHE A 252 11.35 -10.84 -18.29
CA PHE A 252 10.34 -9.80 -18.00
C PHE A 252 8.92 -10.33 -18.19
N SER A 253 8.05 -10.00 -17.25
CA SER A 253 6.61 -10.16 -17.43
C SER A 253 6.02 -8.97 -18.18
N SER A 254 4.81 -9.13 -18.72
CA SER A 254 4.08 -8.00 -19.35
C SER A 254 3.88 -6.84 -18.36
N LYS A 255 3.67 -7.16 -17.08
CA LYS A 255 3.54 -6.17 -15.99
C LYS A 255 4.83 -5.35 -15.83
N ASP A 256 6.00 -5.98 -15.92
CA ASP A 256 7.29 -5.29 -15.74
C ASP A 256 7.53 -4.30 -16.88
N ILE A 257 7.22 -4.70 -18.11
CA ILE A 257 7.34 -3.85 -19.29
C ILE A 257 6.38 -2.66 -19.19
N VAL A 258 5.10 -2.91 -18.88
CA VAL A 258 4.09 -1.85 -18.72
C VAL A 258 4.50 -0.86 -17.63
N GLN A 259 4.92 -1.36 -16.46
CA GLN A 259 5.33 -0.51 -15.36
C GLN A 259 6.58 0.32 -15.71
N GLY A 260 7.53 -0.24 -16.44
CA GLY A 260 8.71 0.49 -16.92
C GLY A 260 8.36 1.58 -17.93
N CYS A 261 7.43 1.32 -18.84
CA CYS A 261 6.91 2.35 -19.75
C CYS A 261 6.25 3.50 -18.98
N PHE A 262 5.43 3.21 -17.96
CA PHE A 262 4.84 4.23 -17.10
C PHE A 262 5.89 5.06 -16.35
N MET A 263 6.93 4.41 -15.84
CA MET A 263 8.04 5.07 -15.16
C MET A 263 8.87 5.96 -16.08
N PHE A 264 8.96 5.64 -17.37
CA PHE A 264 9.55 6.52 -18.36
C PHE A 264 8.69 7.76 -18.63
N ILE A 265 7.36 7.61 -18.70
CA ILE A 265 6.44 8.73 -19.00
C ILE A 265 6.26 9.66 -17.79
N SER A 266 6.22 9.12 -16.56
CA SER A 266 5.87 9.89 -15.35
C SER A 266 6.77 11.11 -15.07
N PRO A 267 8.11 11.07 -15.31
CA PRO A 267 8.96 12.26 -15.22
C PRO A 267 8.90 13.16 -16.46
N VAL A 268 8.50 12.61 -17.62
CA VAL A 268 8.50 13.31 -18.92
C VAL A 268 7.40 14.38 -19.00
N ASP A 269 6.34 14.29 -18.18
CA ASP A 269 5.34 15.36 -18.03
C ASP A 269 5.95 16.70 -17.56
N ALA A 270 7.14 16.70 -16.94
CA ALA A 270 7.82 17.92 -16.50
C ALA A 270 8.89 18.46 -17.49
N ILE A 271 9.29 17.68 -18.51
CA ILE A 271 10.46 17.96 -19.38
C ILE A 271 10.07 18.03 -20.87
N ALA A 272 8.80 17.81 -21.24
CA ALA A 272 8.30 17.81 -22.62
C ALA A 272 8.33 19.18 -23.35
N LEU A 273 9.23 20.09 -22.97
CA LEU A 273 9.41 21.40 -23.60
C LEU A 273 10.48 21.45 -24.71
N ASP A 274 11.22 20.36 -25.01
CA ASP A 274 12.33 20.48 -25.98
C ASP A 274 12.58 19.31 -26.96
N LEU A 275 11.66 18.36 -27.16
CA LEU A 275 11.87 17.27 -28.13
C LEU A 275 10.59 16.93 -28.92
N SER A 276 10.50 17.42 -30.16
CA SER A 276 9.35 17.16 -31.05
C SER A 276 9.23 15.70 -31.52
N GLU A 277 10.31 14.93 -31.51
CA GLU A 277 10.34 13.54 -32.02
C GLU A 277 10.23 12.46 -30.92
N LEU A 278 10.48 12.80 -29.65
CA LEU A 278 10.46 11.82 -28.55
C LEU A 278 9.10 11.10 -28.41
N PRO A 279 7.93 11.78 -28.50
CA PRO A 279 6.63 11.09 -28.46
C PRO A 279 6.43 10.11 -29.61
N LYS A 280 6.98 10.42 -30.79
CA LYS A 280 6.84 9.60 -32.00
C LYS A 280 7.71 8.35 -31.92
N GLU A 281 8.96 8.48 -31.48
CA GLU A 281 9.89 7.37 -31.32
C GLU A 281 9.46 6.41 -30.20
N PHE A 282 9.05 6.97 -29.05
CA PHE A 282 8.46 6.16 -27.98
C PHE A 282 7.17 5.46 -28.42
N GLY A 283 6.30 6.17 -29.17
CA GLY A 283 5.10 5.57 -29.76
C GLY A 283 5.40 4.39 -30.68
N SER A 284 6.51 4.45 -31.44
CA SER A 284 6.99 3.32 -32.25
C SER A 284 7.35 2.10 -31.41
N ILE A 285 8.09 2.30 -30.31
CA ILE A 285 8.45 1.21 -29.38
C ILE A 285 7.19 0.53 -28.84
N ILE A 286 6.22 1.31 -28.34
CA ILE A 286 4.97 0.78 -27.79
C ILE A 286 4.18 0.02 -28.85
N GLY A 287 4.06 0.56 -30.07
CA GLY A 287 3.37 -0.09 -31.17
C GLY A 287 3.95 -1.47 -31.49
N GLU A 288 5.27 -1.58 -31.55
CA GLU A 288 5.95 -2.85 -31.82
C GLU A 288 5.82 -3.86 -30.68
N LEU A 289 5.87 -3.41 -29.43
CA LEU A 289 5.67 -4.28 -28.26
C LEU A 289 4.25 -4.84 -28.19
N ILE A 290 3.25 -4.06 -28.58
CA ILE A 290 1.86 -4.52 -28.70
C ILE A 290 1.73 -5.57 -29.81
N LEU A 291 2.31 -5.30 -31.00
CA LEU A 291 2.29 -6.25 -32.11
C LEU A 291 3.01 -7.57 -31.77
N ALA A 292 4.04 -7.50 -30.93
CA ALA A 292 4.76 -8.67 -30.43
C ALA A 292 4.04 -9.39 -29.28
N GLY A 293 2.90 -8.89 -28.79
CA GLY A 293 2.16 -9.47 -27.67
C GLY A 293 2.86 -9.30 -26.31
N CYS A 294 3.88 -8.43 -26.21
CA CYS A 294 4.58 -8.15 -24.95
C CYS A 294 3.72 -7.28 -24.01
N ILE A 295 2.84 -6.45 -24.59
CA ILE A 295 1.91 -5.56 -23.87
C ILE A 295 0.51 -5.81 -24.42
N ASP A 296 -0.47 -6.00 -23.52
CA ASP A 296 -1.89 -6.11 -23.91
C ASP A 296 -2.48 -4.71 -24.16
N PHE A 297 -3.32 -4.60 -25.20
CA PHE A 297 -4.06 -3.38 -25.53
C PHE A 297 -5.18 -3.08 -24.52
N LYS A 298 -5.62 -4.07 -23.72
CA LYS A 298 -6.70 -3.94 -22.73
C LYS A 298 -6.23 -3.48 -21.34
N ALA A 299 -5.37 -2.47 -21.26
CA ALA A 299 -5.02 -1.82 -20.01
C ALA A 299 -5.83 -0.53 -19.82
N VAL A 300 -7.16 -0.64 -19.69
CA VAL A 300 -8.07 0.35 -19.08
C VAL A 300 -9.16 -0.37 -18.32
#